data_AF-A0A9W7SM77-F1
#
_entry.id   AF-A0A9W7SM77-F1
#
_cell.length_a   1.000
_cell.length_b   1.000
_cell.length_c   1.000
_cell.angle_alpha   90.00
_cell.angle_beta   90.00
_cell.angle_gamma   90.00
#
_symmetry.space_group_name_H-M   'P 1'
#
loop_
_entity.id
_entity.type
_entity.pdbx_description
1 polymer ?
#
loop_
_entity_poly.entity_id
_entity_poly.type
_entity_poly.pdbx_seq_one_letter_code
_entity_poly.pdbx_strand_id
1 'polypeptide(L)'
;MTLRHVRDLFEDRALDKTLLQRFLFFVVTALDVIHQAGIVHTGQCLQSIGYAKQRFWLRSNQDLSPNNILVGAGDSVVAEVEQVELSNPSPRKVLADRTIHLSYTMKTTFDPPVITDFGAARMGQPGQKHSGDVMPAPFRAPEVIAGMEWDSQIDIWSVGVMVRIGTTFTDDPCGRLLTRNPYPKIWNLLEDGNLFKPSRNGHLNDEQHFAQMVSLMGLPPREFLDRSDQCHKYWDSEGAIPAGLGTSSITSLSDD
;
A
#
# COMPACT_ATOMS: atom_id res chain seq x y z
N MET A 1 -16.04 1.40 7.66
CA MET A 1 -15.84 1.69 6.22
C MET A 1 -14.35 1.74 5.94
N THR A 2 -13.82 1.22 4.83
CA THR A 2 -12.37 1.28 4.55
C THR A 2 -11.99 2.62 3.91
N LEU A 3 -10.73 3.01 4.00
CA LEU A 3 -10.21 4.21 3.37
C LEU A 3 -10.36 4.14 1.83
N ARG A 4 -10.24 2.95 1.25
CA ARG A 4 -10.57 2.69 -0.15
C ARG A 4 -12.02 3.07 -0.50
N HIS A 5 -12.99 2.68 0.34
CA HIS A 5 -14.39 3.03 0.11
C HIS A 5 -14.62 4.53 0.22
N VAL A 6 -13.98 5.22 1.17
CA VAL A 6 -14.09 6.68 1.28
C VAL A 6 -13.58 7.38 0.01
N ARG A 7 -12.49 6.88 -0.56
CA ARG A 7 -11.96 7.38 -1.83
C ARG A 7 -12.87 7.16 -3.02
N ASP A 8 -13.52 6.00 -3.08
CA ASP A 8 -14.44 5.67 -4.18
C ASP A 8 -15.69 6.58 -4.19
N LEU A 9 -15.90 7.42 -3.17
CA LEU A 9 -16.96 8.44 -3.13
C LEU A 9 -16.62 9.72 -3.88
N PHE A 10 -15.35 9.96 -4.22
CA PHE A 10 -14.91 11.16 -4.92
C PHE A 10 -14.88 10.91 -6.44
N GLU A 11 -15.34 11.89 -7.23
CA GLU A 11 -15.46 11.77 -8.70
C GLU A 11 -14.13 11.41 -9.39
N ASP A 12 -13.02 11.93 -8.88
CA ASP A 12 -11.68 11.69 -9.38
C ASP A 12 -10.97 10.51 -8.69
N ARG A 13 -11.68 9.79 -7.80
CA ARG A 13 -11.12 8.72 -6.95
C ARG A 13 -9.87 9.19 -6.18
N ALA A 14 -9.83 10.44 -5.77
CA ALA A 14 -8.77 10.99 -4.94
C ALA A 14 -9.33 11.66 -3.68
N LEU A 15 -8.54 11.66 -2.61
CA LEU A 15 -8.89 12.40 -1.40
C LEU A 15 -8.42 13.84 -1.54
N ASP A 16 -9.21 14.79 -1.02
CA ASP A 16 -8.75 16.17 -0.85
C ASP A 16 -7.46 16.21 -0.02
N LYS A 17 -6.57 17.16 -0.34
CA LYS A 17 -5.27 17.33 0.32
C LYS A 17 -5.40 17.46 1.84
N THR A 18 -6.36 18.24 2.32
CA THR A 18 -6.54 18.51 3.75
C THR A 18 -6.97 17.23 4.47
N LEU A 19 -7.89 16.49 3.88
CA LEU A 19 -8.38 15.23 4.41
C LEU A 19 -7.26 14.17 4.40
N LEU A 20 -6.49 14.10 3.32
CA LEU A 20 -5.34 13.22 3.20
C LEU A 20 -4.27 13.49 4.27
N GLN A 21 -3.88 14.77 4.44
CA GLN A 21 -2.91 15.16 5.46
C GLN A 21 -3.40 14.78 6.87
N ARG A 22 -4.68 15.02 7.15
CA ARG A 22 -5.29 14.62 8.43
C ARG A 22 -5.25 13.11 8.62
N PHE A 23 -5.58 12.33 7.61
CA PHE A 23 -5.58 10.87 7.71
C PHE A 23 -4.18 10.29 7.85
N LEU A 24 -3.21 10.80 7.09
CA LEU A 24 -1.80 10.41 7.22
C LEU A 24 -1.26 10.74 8.61
N PHE A 25 -1.62 11.89 9.18
CA PHE A 25 -1.25 12.24 10.54
C PHE A 25 -1.69 11.16 11.55
N PHE A 26 -2.95 10.71 11.47
CA PHE A 26 -3.44 9.65 12.36
C PHE A 26 -2.79 8.29 12.10
N VAL A 27 -2.58 7.93 10.83
CA VAL A 27 -1.92 6.65 10.47
C VAL A 27 -0.49 6.62 11.00
N VAL A 28 0.31 7.67 10.74
CA VAL A 28 1.70 7.73 11.20
C VAL A 28 1.78 7.81 12.73
N THR A 29 0.86 8.54 13.38
CA THR A 29 0.79 8.57 14.86
C THR A 29 0.46 7.20 15.44
N ALA A 30 -0.46 6.46 14.82
CA ALA A 30 -0.78 5.10 15.25
C ALA A 30 0.41 4.14 15.04
N LEU A 31 1.12 4.27 13.91
CA LEU A 31 2.35 3.51 13.66
C LEU A 31 3.41 3.77 14.72
N ASP A 32 3.66 5.04 15.06
CA ASP A 32 4.60 5.41 16.12
C ASP A 32 4.28 4.71 17.46
N VAL A 33 3.01 4.72 17.87
CA VAL A 33 2.57 4.04 19.10
C VAL A 33 2.81 2.53 19.05
N ILE A 34 2.47 1.85 17.96
CA ILE A 34 2.65 0.39 17.88
C ILE A 34 4.13 0.02 17.72
N HIS A 35 4.94 0.83 17.04
CA HIS A 35 6.39 0.63 16.87
C HIS A 35 7.11 0.79 18.21
N GLN A 36 6.72 1.77 19.03
CA GLN A 36 7.19 1.92 20.42
C GLN A 36 6.79 0.75 21.32
N ALA A 37 5.72 0.04 20.99
CA ALA A 37 5.32 -1.20 21.65
C ALA A 37 6.04 -2.45 21.09
N GLY A 38 6.93 -2.29 20.10
CA GLY A 38 7.64 -3.39 19.45
C GLY A 38 6.79 -4.20 18.48
N ILE A 39 5.70 -3.62 17.98
CA ILE A 39 4.80 -4.26 17.02
C ILE A 39 5.05 -3.68 15.64
N VAL A 40 5.35 -4.53 14.67
CA VAL A 40 5.37 -4.18 13.25
C VAL A 40 4.11 -4.76 12.60
N HIS A 41 3.38 -3.95 11.83
CA HIS A 41 2.08 -4.34 11.27
C HIS A 41 2.23 -5.51 10.28
N THR A 42 3.30 -5.51 9.48
CA THR A 42 3.78 -6.55 8.51
C THR A 42 2.78 -7.51 7.88
N GLY A 43 2.82 -7.56 6.55
CA GLY A 43 1.90 -8.39 5.78
C GLY A 43 2.34 -9.83 5.59
N GLN A 44 1.34 -10.69 5.41
CA GLN A 44 1.59 -12.05 4.95
C GLN A 44 2.10 -12.05 3.51
N CYS A 45 3.26 -12.66 3.28
CA CYS A 45 3.71 -12.94 1.93
C CYS A 45 3.06 -14.23 1.40
N LEU A 46 2.19 -14.12 0.40
CA LEU A 46 1.58 -15.26 -0.28
C LEU A 46 2.47 -15.72 -1.45
N GLN A 47 3.65 -16.30 -1.16
CA GLN A 47 4.43 -17.02 -2.18
C GLN A 47 3.98 -18.49 -2.35
N SER A 48 3.10 -19.02 -1.49
CA SER A 48 2.89 -20.48 -1.35
C SER A 48 1.64 -21.07 -2.03
N ILE A 49 0.90 -20.34 -2.88
CA ILE A 49 -0.32 -20.90 -3.52
C ILE A 49 -0.15 -20.92 -5.04
N GLY A 50 -0.20 -22.13 -5.62
CA GLY A 50 0.15 -22.42 -7.00
C GLY A 50 -0.57 -21.62 -8.10
N TYR A 51 0.07 -21.64 -9.27
CA TYR A 51 -0.15 -20.90 -10.52
C TYR A 51 -1.60 -20.67 -11.01
N ALA A 52 -2.60 -21.46 -10.59
CA ALA A 52 -3.98 -21.33 -11.08
C ALA A 52 -4.78 -20.16 -10.45
N LYS A 53 -4.18 -19.39 -9.55
CA LYS A 53 -4.84 -18.37 -8.74
C LYS A 53 -4.12 -17.01 -8.81
N GLN A 54 -3.50 -16.59 -9.91
CA GLN A 54 -2.92 -15.23 -9.97
C GLN A 54 -3.95 -14.11 -10.23
N ARG A 55 -5.07 -14.40 -10.91
CA ARG A 55 -6.08 -13.36 -11.24
C ARG A 55 -7.03 -12.98 -10.10
N PHE A 56 -7.18 -13.82 -9.07
CA PHE A 56 -8.12 -13.58 -7.97
C PHE A 56 -7.45 -12.90 -6.75
N TRP A 57 -6.11 -12.90 -6.66
CA TRP A 57 -5.37 -12.64 -5.42
C TRP A 57 -4.61 -11.31 -5.40
N LEU A 58 -4.67 -10.55 -6.49
CA LEU A 58 -4.40 -9.11 -6.48
C LEU A 58 -5.44 -8.31 -5.66
N ARG A 59 -6.49 -8.97 -5.13
CA ARG A 59 -7.61 -8.34 -4.42
C ARG A 59 -7.78 -8.75 -2.95
N SER A 60 -6.97 -9.64 -2.40
CA SER A 60 -7.25 -10.24 -1.08
C SER A 60 -6.05 -10.11 -0.15
N ASN A 61 -6.17 -9.21 0.84
CA ASN A 61 -5.22 -8.86 1.89
C ASN A 61 -3.87 -8.30 1.43
N GLN A 62 -3.93 -7.05 0.95
CA GLN A 62 -2.77 -6.16 1.03
C GLN A 62 -2.65 -5.65 2.46
N ASP A 63 -1.54 -5.96 3.10
CA ASP A 63 -1.22 -5.41 4.42
C ASP A 63 -0.80 -3.93 4.35
N LEU A 64 -0.89 -3.22 5.49
CA LEU A 64 -0.98 -1.76 5.60
C LEU A 64 -1.37 -1.06 4.29
N SER A 65 -2.62 -1.28 3.89
CA SER A 65 -3.19 -0.75 2.66
C SER A 65 -4.47 0.02 2.94
N PRO A 66 -5.02 0.73 1.95
CA PRO A 66 -6.29 1.44 2.08
C PRO A 66 -7.48 0.55 2.47
N ASN A 67 -7.33 -0.78 2.34
CA ASN A 67 -8.34 -1.75 2.76
C ASN A 67 -8.28 -2.06 4.26
N ASN A 68 -7.09 -1.93 4.88
CA ASN A 68 -6.86 -2.24 6.29
C ASN A 68 -6.92 -0.99 7.18
N ILE A 69 -7.14 0.18 6.59
CA ILE A 69 -7.41 1.43 7.29
C ILE A 69 -8.92 1.65 7.30
N LEU A 70 -9.52 1.58 8.50
CA LEU A 70 -10.95 1.84 8.67
C LEU A 70 -11.16 3.30 9.08
N VAL A 71 -12.10 3.97 8.43
CA VAL A 71 -12.59 5.28 8.89
C VAL A 71 -13.60 5.02 10.01
N GLY A 72 -13.33 5.64 11.17
CA GLY A 72 -14.17 5.51 12.35
C GLY A 72 -15.59 5.99 12.09
N ALA A 73 -16.55 5.50 12.87
CA ALA A 73 -17.90 6.04 12.86
C ALA A 73 -18.22 6.52 14.26
N GLY A 74 -18.45 7.83 14.42
CA GLY A 74 -18.79 8.43 15.70
C GLY A 74 -20.08 7.86 16.28
N ASP A 75 -20.21 7.97 17.61
CA ASP A 75 -21.34 7.42 18.39
C ASP A 75 -22.70 7.87 17.87
N SER A 76 -22.80 9.10 17.34
CA SER A 76 -24.04 9.63 16.75
C SER A 76 -24.48 8.87 15.51
N VAL A 77 -23.55 8.43 14.66
CA VAL A 77 -23.83 7.67 13.44
C VAL A 77 -24.26 6.25 13.80
N VAL A 78 -23.61 5.66 14.80
CA VAL A 78 -23.99 4.34 15.32
C VAL A 78 -25.38 4.39 15.95
N ALA A 79 -25.66 5.41 16.77
CA ALA A 79 -26.96 5.61 17.41
C ALA A 79 -28.07 5.83 16.38
N GLU A 80 -27.82 6.58 15.31
CA GLU A 80 -28.79 6.75 14.24
C GLU A 80 -29.08 5.42 13.53
N VAL A 81 -28.05 4.63 13.20
CA VAL A 81 -28.22 3.31 12.60
C VAL A 81 -29.01 2.38 13.53
N GLU A 82 -28.73 2.41 14.83
CA GLU A 82 -29.47 1.64 15.83
C GLU A 82 -30.95 2.03 15.86
N GLN A 83 -31.27 3.32 15.89
CA GLN A 83 -32.66 3.79 15.88
C GLN A 83 -33.39 3.41 14.59
N VAL A 84 -32.69 3.44 13.44
CA VAL A 84 -33.26 3.01 12.17
C VAL A 84 -33.50 1.50 12.15
N GLU A 85 -32.58 0.68 12.64
CA GLU A 85 -32.76 -0.79 12.71
C GLU A 85 -33.88 -1.18 13.70
N LEU A 86 -34.04 -0.42 14.80
CA LEU A 86 -35.15 -0.60 15.75
C LEU A 86 -36.50 -0.24 15.13
N SER A 87 -36.58 0.85 14.38
CA SER A 87 -37.83 1.34 13.77
C SER A 87 -38.22 0.57 12.51
N ASN A 88 -37.25 0.11 11.71
CA ASN A 88 -37.46 -0.65 10.49
C ASN A 88 -36.44 -1.80 10.37
N PRO A 89 -36.74 -2.95 11.00
CA PRO A 89 -35.93 -4.17 10.96
C PRO A 89 -35.36 -4.56 9.58
N SER A 90 -34.04 -4.71 9.49
CA SER A 90 -33.39 -5.30 8.32
C SER A 90 -33.88 -6.74 8.07
N PRO A 91 -33.88 -7.20 6.80
CA PRO A 91 -34.11 -8.60 6.47
C PRO A 91 -33.19 -9.50 7.29
N ARG A 92 -33.78 -10.46 8.00
CA ARG A 92 -33.06 -11.30 8.95
C ARG A 92 -33.51 -12.74 8.86
N LYS A 93 -32.56 -13.66 9.00
CA LYS A 93 -32.83 -15.09 9.10
C LYS A 93 -32.80 -15.49 10.57
N VAL A 94 -33.95 -15.89 11.09
CA VAL A 94 -34.06 -16.40 12.46
C VAL A 94 -33.84 -17.91 12.44
N LEU A 95 -32.86 -18.37 13.20
CA LEU A 95 -32.56 -19.78 13.48
C LEU A 95 -32.86 -20.06 14.96
N ALA A 96 -32.80 -21.32 15.37
CA ALA A 96 -33.09 -21.71 16.75
C ALA A 96 -32.08 -21.12 17.78
N ASP A 97 -30.83 -20.92 17.37
CA ASP A 97 -29.72 -20.47 18.22
C ASP A 97 -29.32 -19.01 17.99
N ARG A 98 -29.67 -18.42 16.83
CA ARG A 98 -29.23 -17.09 16.44
C ARG A 98 -30.12 -16.42 15.41
N THR A 99 -29.98 -15.11 15.32
CA THR A 99 -30.53 -14.32 14.23
C THR A 99 -29.40 -13.76 13.38
N ILE A 100 -29.44 -14.01 12.07
CA ILE A 100 -28.49 -13.48 11.10
C ILE A 100 -29.15 -12.27 10.44
N HIS A 101 -28.60 -11.09 10.67
CA HIS A 101 -29.08 -9.85 10.07
C HIS A 101 -28.35 -9.58 8.75
N LEU A 102 -29.04 -9.00 7.78
CA LEU A 102 -28.39 -8.40 6.62
C LEU A 102 -27.57 -7.19 7.08
N SER A 103 -26.32 -7.09 6.62
CA SER A 103 -25.44 -5.97 7.00
C SER A 103 -26.04 -4.62 6.61
N TYR A 104 -25.92 -3.64 7.51
CA TYR A 104 -26.34 -2.26 7.26
C TYR A 104 -25.21 -1.45 6.63
N THR A 105 -25.54 -0.63 5.63
CA THR A 105 -24.59 0.35 5.11
C THR A 105 -24.51 1.51 6.09
N MET A 106 -23.34 1.73 6.70
CA MET A 106 -23.12 2.91 7.53
C MET A 106 -22.99 4.16 6.66
N LYS A 107 -23.49 5.28 7.16
CA LYS A 107 -23.22 6.59 6.55
C LYS A 107 -21.72 6.83 6.49
N THR A 108 -21.27 7.47 5.42
CA THR A 108 -19.88 7.92 5.30
C THR A 108 -19.59 8.95 6.38
N THR A 109 -18.50 8.72 7.09
CA THR A 109 -17.89 9.64 8.05
C THR A 109 -16.50 10.03 7.57
N PHE A 110 -15.94 11.06 8.20
CA PHE A 110 -14.55 11.49 8.00
C PHE A 110 -13.81 11.54 9.35
N ASP A 111 -14.23 10.68 10.26
CA ASP A 111 -13.61 10.53 11.58
C ASP A 111 -12.18 9.98 11.43
N PRO A 112 -11.34 10.09 12.48
CA PRO A 112 -9.97 9.61 12.43
C PRO A 112 -9.87 8.15 11.95
N PRO A 113 -8.95 7.84 11.02
CA PRO A 113 -8.73 6.47 10.57
C PRO A 113 -8.05 5.64 11.65
N VAL A 114 -8.33 4.34 11.64
CA VAL A 114 -7.76 3.35 12.55
C VAL A 114 -7.11 2.23 11.72
N ILE A 115 -5.88 1.88 12.08
CA ILE A 115 -5.17 0.72 11.51
C ILE A 115 -5.81 -0.55 12.08
N THR A 116 -6.16 -1.48 11.19
CA THR A 116 -6.79 -2.76 11.55
C THR A 116 -6.04 -3.93 10.94
N ASP A 117 -6.53 -5.15 11.20
CA ASP A 117 -5.96 -6.42 10.73
C ASP A 117 -4.49 -6.63 11.13
N PHE A 118 -4.29 -7.05 12.39
CA PHE A 118 -2.97 -7.44 12.92
C PHE A 118 -2.72 -8.95 12.77
N GLY A 119 -3.45 -9.65 11.89
CA GLY A 119 -3.36 -11.11 11.75
C GLY A 119 -1.98 -11.61 11.31
N ALA A 120 -1.19 -10.75 10.66
CA ALA A 120 0.18 -11.04 10.22
C ALA A 120 1.26 -10.26 10.99
N ALA A 121 0.86 -9.46 11.98
CA ALA A 121 1.77 -8.59 12.72
C ALA A 121 2.88 -9.35 13.45
N ARG A 122 4.00 -8.68 13.64
CA ARG A 122 5.20 -9.21 14.26
C ARG A 122 5.48 -8.45 15.54
N MET A 123 5.61 -9.20 16.63
CA MET A 123 5.90 -8.65 17.96
C MET A 123 7.36 -8.93 18.30
N GLY A 124 8.00 -7.94 18.93
CA GLY A 124 9.37 -7.99 19.39
C GLY A 124 9.64 -6.89 20.41
N GLN A 125 10.91 -6.57 20.62
CA GLN A 125 11.32 -5.37 21.32
C GLN A 125 11.31 -4.16 20.37
N PRO A 126 11.10 -2.94 20.86
CA PRO A 126 11.23 -1.74 20.02
C PRO A 126 12.61 -1.69 19.34
N GLY A 127 12.61 -1.53 18.01
CA GLY A 127 13.83 -1.53 17.19
C GLY A 127 14.45 -2.92 16.95
N GLN A 128 13.79 -3.99 17.38
CA GLN A 128 14.26 -5.36 17.10
C GLN A 128 14.28 -5.62 15.59
N LYS A 129 15.37 -6.22 15.13
CA LYS A 129 15.49 -6.73 13.77
C LYS A 129 14.78 -8.08 13.62
N HIS A 130 14.12 -8.24 12.49
CA HIS A 130 13.42 -9.44 12.08
C HIS A 130 13.94 -9.91 10.73
N SER A 131 13.65 -11.18 10.39
CA SER A 131 14.00 -11.77 9.10
C SER A 131 12.81 -12.56 8.56
N GLY A 132 12.88 -12.93 7.29
CA GLY A 132 11.86 -13.72 6.61
C GLY A 132 11.00 -12.89 5.67
N ASP A 133 10.11 -13.59 4.97
CA ASP A 133 9.33 -13.04 3.87
C ASP A 133 8.03 -12.40 4.37
N VAL A 134 7.96 -11.08 4.19
CA VAL A 134 6.84 -10.23 4.60
C VAL A 134 6.47 -9.29 3.46
N MET A 135 5.31 -8.65 3.61
CA MET A 135 4.76 -7.67 2.68
C MET A 135 4.33 -8.26 1.33
N PRO A 136 3.18 -7.80 0.78
CA PRO A 136 2.82 -8.07 -0.59
C PRO A 136 3.83 -7.44 -1.55
N ALA A 137 4.10 -8.11 -2.68
CA ALA A 137 5.16 -7.70 -3.60
C ALA A 137 5.12 -6.23 -4.05
N PRO A 138 3.98 -5.60 -4.39
CA PRO A 138 3.97 -4.20 -4.83
C PRO A 138 4.31 -3.17 -3.75
N PHE A 139 4.21 -3.55 -2.47
CA PHE A 139 4.48 -2.69 -1.31
C PHE A 139 5.79 -3.06 -0.63
N ARG A 140 6.45 -4.12 -1.08
CA ARG A 140 7.62 -4.68 -0.41
C ARG A 140 8.77 -3.67 -0.37
N ALA A 141 9.31 -3.47 0.83
CA ALA A 141 10.45 -2.61 1.07
C ALA A 141 11.73 -3.18 0.45
N PRO A 142 12.69 -2.33 0.03
CA PRO A 142 13.90 -2.78 -0.67
C PRO A 142 14.75 -3.75 0.17
N GLU A 143 14.83 -3.54 1.49
CA GLU A 143 15.53 -4.45 2.41
C GLU A 143 14.90 -5.84 2.47
N VAL A 144 13.57 -5.93 2.33
CA VAL A 144 12.86 -7.23 2.30
C VAL A 144 13.10 -7.93 0.96
N ILE A 145 13.09 -7.21 -0.17
CA ILE A 145 13.42 -7.77 -1.49
C ILE A 145 14.88 -8.27 -1.50
N ALA A 146 15.80 -7.52 -0.91
CA ALA A 146 17.21 -7.89 -0.81
C ALA A 146 17.48 -9.00 0.25
N GLY A 147 16.44 -9.52 0.92
CA GLY A 147 16.58 -10.57 1.93
C GLY A 147 17.38 -10.13 3.16
N MET A 148 17.41 -8.84 3.46
CA MET A 148 18.06 -8.26 4.64
C MET A 148 17.18 -8.43 5.88
N GLU A 149 17.79 -8.22 7.04
CA GLU A 149 17.02 -7.95 8.25
C GLU A 149 16.28 -6.61 8.13
N TRP A 150 15.05 -6.61 8.63
CA TRP A 150 14.11 -5.49 8.58
C TRP A 150 13.55 -5.19 9.97
N ASP A 151 12.97 -4.01 10.15
CA ASP A 151 12.33 -3.56 11.38
C ASP A 151 11.02 -2.82 11.05
N SER A 152 10.52 -2.02 12.00
CA SER A 152 9.30 -1.25 11.85
C SER A 152 9.27 -0.27 10.68
N GLN A 153 10.43 0.09 10.11
CA GLN A 153 10.52 1.05 9.01
C GLN A 153 9.84 0.55 7.72
N ILE A 154 9.63 -0.75 7.58
CA ILE A 154 8.91 -1.30 6.42
C ILE A 154 7.42 -0.90 6.39
N ASP A 155 6.82 -0.58 7.55
CA ASP A 155 5.46 -0.03 7.61
C ASP A 155 5.45 1.41 7.08
N ILE A 156 6.49 2.20 7.39
CA ILE A 156 6.65 3.57 6.89
C ILE A 156 6.86 3.56 5.37
N TRP A 157 7.66 2.62 4.86
CA TRP A 157 7.78 2.39 3.43
C TRP A 157 6.42 2.10 2.78
N SER A 158 5.59 1.24 3.39
CA SER A 158 4.24 0.92 2.89
C SER A 158 3.35 2.16 2.82
N VAL A 159 3.40 3.05 3.83
CA VAL A 159 2.71 4.34 3.80
C VAL A 159 3.20 5.19 2.63
N GLY A 160 4.52 5.25 2.39
CA GLY A 160 5.10 5.97 1.26
C GLY A 160 4.62 5.43 -0.09
N VAL A 161 4.60 4.11 -0.27
CA VAL A 161 4.10 3.45 -1.49
C VAL A 161 2.60 3.66 -1.68
N MET A 162 1.83 3.74 -0.58
CA MET A 162 0.42 4.09 -0.60
C MET A 162 0.20 5.54 -1.08
N VAL A 163 1.08 6.48 -0.73
CA VAL A 163 1.02 7.87 -1.20
C VAL A 163 1.64 7.98 -2.60
N ARG A 164 0.85 7.72 -3.66
CA ARG A 164 1.36 7.84 -5.04
C ARG A 164 1.71 9.29 -5.39
N ILE A 165 2.95 9.51 -5.84
CA ILE A 165 3.36 10.77 -6.48
C ILE A 165 2.84 10.77 -7.92
N GLY A 166 1.70 11.43 -8.17
CA GLY A 166 1.14 11.55 -9.51
C GLY A 166 1.86 12.60 -10.34
N THR A 167 2.82 12.22 -11.19
CA THR A 167 3.11 12.99 -12.41
C THR A 167 2.11 12.57 -13.47
N THR A 168 0.98 13.29 -13.59
CA THR A 168 0.05 13.03 -14.70
C THR A 168 0.69 13.50 -16.00
N PHE A 169 1.25 12.58 -16.77
CA PHE A 169 1.29 12.74 -18.23
C PHE A 169 -0.03 12.18 -18.74
N THR A 170 -0.94 13.07 -19.13
CA THR A 170 -2.09 12.66 -19.94
C THR A 170 -1.60 12.59 -21.37
N ASP A 171 -1.62 11.40 -21.98
CA ASP A 171 -1.48 11.25 -23.42
C ASP A 171 -2.65 11.99 -24.09
N ASP A 172 -2.41 13.23 -24.54
CA ASP A 172 -3.30 13.90 -25.48
C ASP A 172 -3.01 13.35 -26.88
N PRO A 173 -3.94 12.63 -27.52
CA PRO A 173 -3.76 12.14 -28.89
C PRO A 173 -3.65 13.28 -29.93
N CYS A 174 -3.85 14.54 -29.54
CA CYS A 174 -3.86 15.70 -30.43
C CYS A 174 -2.56 16.53 -30.44
N GLY A 175 -1.54 16.15 -29.65
CA GLY A 175 -0.21 16.77 -29.71
C GLY A 175 -0.20 18.28 -29.42
N ARG A 176 -1.16 18.81 -28.65
CA ARG A 176 -1.16 20.23 -28.27
C ARG A 176 -0.38 20.46 -26.98
N LEU A 177 0.44 21.52 -27.04
CA LEU A 177 1.30 22.00 -25.96
C LEU A 177 0.60 21.97 -24.59
N LEU A 178 1.30 21.28 -23.70
CA LEU A 178 1.00 20.95 -22.32
C LEU A 178 0.43 22.14 -21.54
N THR A 179 -0.80 22.01 -21.01
CA THR A 179 -1.07 22.63 -19.71
C THR A 179 -0.32 21.79 -18.67
N ARG A 180 0.94 22.17 -18.44
CA ARG A 180 1.72 21.69 -17.31
C ARG A 180 0.90 22.00 -16.07
N ASN A 181 0.24 21.01 -15.48
CA ASN A 181 -0.28 21.17 -14.12
C ASN A 181 0.96 21.37 -13.25
N PRO A 182 1.22 22.57 -12.69
CA PRO A 182 2.49 22.89 -12.04
C PRO A 182 2.70 22.13 -10.73
N TYR A 183 1.71 21.33 -10.32
CA TYR A 183 1.77 20.45 -9.17
C TYR A 183 1.52 19.02 -9.64
N PRO A 184 2.57 18.17 -9.78
CA PRO A 184 2.35 16.73 -9.80
C PRO A 184 1.53 16.38 -8.55
N LYS A 185 0.36 15.76 -8.76
CA LYS A 185 -0.60 15.39 -7.73
C LYS A 185 0.01 14.29 -6.85
N ILE A 186 0.90 14.69 -5.95
CA ILE A 186 1.40 13.89 -4.81
C ILE A 186 0.25 13.29 -3.98
N TRP A 187 -0.93 13.87 -4.11
CA TRP A 187 -2.13 13.66 -3.30
C TRP A 187 -2.96 12.44 -3.73
N ASN A 188 -2.51 11.69 -4.72
CA ASN A 188 -3.22 10.55 -5.29
C ASN A 188 -2.98 9.28 -4.46
N LEU A 189 -3.23 9.32 -3.14
CA LEU A 189 -3.08 8.20 -2.18
C LEU A 189 -3.67 6.86 -2.70
N LEU A 190 -4.55 6.94 -3.69
CA LEU A 190 -5.47 5.89 -4.07
C LEU A 190 -5.83 5.98 -5.56
N GLU A 191 -4.94 6.42 -6.45
CA GLU A 191 -5.22 6.15 -7.87
C GLU A 191 -5.31 4.63 -8.11
N ASP A 192 -6.08 4.20 -9.12
CA ASP A 192 -6.18 2.78 -9.45
C ASP A 192 -4.86 2.26 -10.05
N GLY A 193 -3.94 1.85 -9.18
CA GLY A 193 -2.65 1.26 -9.54
C GLY A 193 -1.63 1.28 -8.40
N ASN A 194 -0.73 0.31 -8.38
CA ASN A 194 0.40 0.29 -7.44
C ASN A 194 1.51 1.22 -7.95
N LEU A 195 2.24 1.89 -7.04
CA LEU A 195 3.41 2.72 -7.37
C LEU A 195 4.46 1.92 -8.14
N PHE A 196 4.68 0.68 -7.69
CA PHE A 196 5.53 -0.29 -8.37
C PHE A 196 4.70 -1.46 -8.90
N LYS A 197 5.03 -1.90 -10.12
CA LYS A 197 4.46 -3.08 -10.78
C LYS A 197 5.58 -4.09 -10.96
N PRO A 198 5.90 -4.88 -9.93
CA PRO A 198 7.06 -5.78 -9.91
C PRO A 198 6.76 -7.07 -10.67
N SER A 199 6.31 -6.96 -11.92
CA SER A 199 5.93 -8.12 -12.73
C SER A 199 6.51 -8.02 -14.13
N ARG A 200 7.17 -9.09 -14.55
CA ARG A 200 7.63 -9.30 -15.93
C ARG A 200 6.93 -10.54 -16.47
N ASN A 201 6.24 -10.41 -17.60
CA ASN A 201 5.46 -11.50 -18.21
C ASN A 201 4.46 -12.16 -17.24
N GLY A 202 3.80 -11.36 -16.40
CA GLY A 202 2.80 -11.83 -15.42
C GLY A 202 3.36 -12.49 -14.17
N HIS A 203 4.68 -12.58 -14.02
CA HIS A 203 5.35 -13.18 -12.87
C HIS A 203 6.08 -12.12 -12.05
N LEU A 204 6.08 -12.28 -10.73
CA LEU A 204 6.85 -11.42 -9.84
C LEU A 204 8.33 -11.44 -10.22
N ASN A 205 8.93 -10.26 -10.31
CA ASN A 205 10.32 -10.10 -10.71
C ASN A 205 10.96 -8.96 -9.91
N ASP A 206 11.89 -9.34 -9.03
CA ASP A 206 12.55 -8.41 -8.10
C ASP A 206 13.47 -7.42 -8.81
N GLU A 207 14.13 -7.83 -9.89
CA GLU A 207 14.97 -6.95 -10.73
C GLU A 207 14.14 -5.81 -11.32
N GLN A 208 12.96 -6.13 -11.88
CA GLN A 208 12.01 -5.15 -12.39
C GLN A 208 11.49 -4.23 -11.29
N HIS A 209 11.33 -4.75 -10.07
CA HIS A 209 10.93 -3.94 -8.92
C HIS A 209 12.01 -2.92 -8.56
N PHE A 210 13.26 -3.36 -8.40
CA PHE A 210 14.38 -2.48 -8.11
C PHE A 210 14.65 -1.48 -9.24
N ALA A 211 14.52 -1.89 -10.50
CA ALA A 211 14.64 -0.97 -11.63
C ALA A 211 13.61 0.17 -11.55
N GLN A 212 12.36 -0.11 -11.16
CA GLN A 212 11.34 0.93 -10.98
C GLN A 212 11.66 1.83 -9.77
N MET A 213 12.12 1.25 -8.66
CA MET A 213 12.58 2.03 -7.50
C MET A 213 13.71 2.99 -7.89
N VAL A 214 14.71 2.50 -8.62
CA VAL A 214 15.84 3.31 -9.11
C VAL A 214 15.39 4.38 -10.08
N SER A 215 14.45 4.08 -10.98
CA SER A 215 13.91 5.09 -11.91
C SER A 215 13.24 6.26 -11.20
N LEU A 216 12.64 6.01 -10.03
CA LEU A 216 11.90 7.01 -9.26
C LEU A 216 12.78 7.76 -8.24
N MET A 217 13.68 7.04 -7.56
CA MET A 217 14.42 7.56 -6.39
C MET A 217 15.92 7.71 -6.64
N GLY A 218 16.42 7.27 -7.79
CA GLY A 218 17.86 7.16 -8.06
C GLY A 218 18.48 5.87 -7.52
N LEU A 219 19.78 5.72 -7.71
CA LEU A 219 20.52 4.55 -7.26
C LEU A 219 20.51 4.43 -5.73
N PRO A 220 20.44 3.20 -5.18
CA PRO A 220 20.52 3.01 -3.74
C PRO A 220 21.88 3.52 -3.20
N PRO A 221 21.90 4.10 -1.99
CA PRO A 221 23.16 4.47 -1.32
C PRO A 221 24.08 3.26 -1.13
N ARG A 222 25.40 3.48 -1.12
CA ARG A 222 26.39 2.41 -0.86
C ARG A 222 26.17 1.73 0.48
N GLU A 223 25.83 2.50 1.51
CA GLU A 223 25.48 1.98 2.83
C GLU A 223 24.33 0.95 2.79
N PHE A 224 23.40 1.09 1.84
CA PHE A 224 22.35 0.08 1.65
C PHE A 224 22.89 -1.18 0.98
N LEU A 225 23.72 -1.03 -0.06
CA LEU A 225 24.31 -2.14 -0.79
C LEU A 225 25.25 -2.98 0.09
N ASP A 226 26.03 -2.32 0.94
CA ASP A 226 27.02 -2.97 1.81
C ASP A 226 26.37 -3.76 2.97
N ARG A 227 25.06 -3.60 3.19
CA ARG A 227 24.32 -4.32 4.25
C ARG A 227 24.07 -5.80 3.92
N SER A 228 24.17 -6.22 2.66
CA SER A 228 23.92 -7.61 2.30
C SER A 228 24.59 -8.00 0.99
N ASP A 229 25.32 -9.12 1.04
CA ASP A 229 25.91 -9.75 -0.15
C ASP A 229 24.85 -10.15 -1.19
N GLN A 230 23.58 -10.28 -0.80
CA GLN A 230 22.48 -10.56 -1.73
C GLN A 230 22.23 -9.41 -2.70
N CYS A 231 22.68 -8.18 -2.39
CA CYS A 231 22.64 -7.05 -3.31
C CYS A 231 23.47 -7.30 -4.58
N HIS A 232 24.49 -8.16 -4.53
CA HIS A 232 25.29 -8.53 -5.70
C HIS A 232 24.51 -9.28 -6.79
N LYS A 233 23.29 -9.75 -6.47
CA LYS A 233 22.37 -10.28 -7.49
C LYS A 233 21.84 -9.20 -8.42
N TYR A 234 21.71 -7.97 -7.93
CA TYR A 234 21.02 -6.88 -8.60
C TYR A 234 21.95 -5.72 -8.98
N TRP A 235 23.05 -5.54 -8.25
CA TRP A 235 24.06 -4.50 -8.49
C TRP A 235 25.47 -5.09 -8.54
N ASP A 236 26.32 -4.53 -9.39
CA ASP A 236 27.75 -4.85 -9.42
C ASP A 236 28.52 -4.18 -8.27
N SER A 237 29.84 -4.41 -8.22
CA SER A 237 30.72 -3.86 -7.18
C SER A 237 30.81 -2.33 -7.17
N GLU A 238 30.42 -1.66 -8.26
CA GLU A 238 30.39 -0.20 -8.36
C GLU A 238 29.00 0.37 -8.02
N GLY A 239 28.02 -0.49 -7.75
CA GLY A 239 26.63 -0.12 -7.46
C GLY A 239 25.79 0.13 -8.73
N ALA A 240 26.29 -0.26 -9.91
CA ALA A 240 25.54 -0.18 -11.16
C ALA A 240 24.75 -1.46 -11.41
N ILE A 241 23.67 -1.37 -12.19
CA ILE A 241 22.90 -2.55 -12.60
C ILE A 241 23.73 -3.33 -13.63
N PRO A 242 24.02 -4.64 -13.43
CA PRO A 242 24.88 -5.41 -14.33
C PRO A 242 24.39 -5.38 -15.79
N ALA A 243 25.32 -5.13 -16.72
CA ALA A 243 25.04 -5.09 -18.15
C ALA A 243 24.56 -6.47 -18.65
N GLY A 244 23.24 -6.62 -18.81
CA GLY A 244 22.59 -7.87 -19.20
C GLY A 244 21.24 -8.11 -18.51
N LEU A 245 20.97 -7.43 -17.39
CA LEU A 245 19.74 -7.59 -16.60
C LEU A 245 18.58 -6.68 -17.04
N GLY A 246 18.55 -6.28 -18.31
CA GLY A 246 17.43 -5.50 -18.88
C GLY A 246 17.63 -3.98 -18.79
N THR A 247 18.73 -3.48 -19.36
CA THR A 247 18.90 -2.06 -19.66
C THR A 247 17.92 -1.54 -20.71
N SER A 248 17.19 -2.42 -21.39
CA SER A 248 16.24 -2.10 -22.47
C SER A 248 15.02 -1.27 -22.02
N SER A 249 14.76 -1.15 -20.71
CA SER A 249 13.60 -0.42 -20.18
C SER A 249 13.96 0.91 -19.51
N ILE A 250 15.26 1.23 -19.37
CA ILE A 250 15.71 2.49 -18.75
C ILE A 250 16.11 3.50 -19.83
N THR A 251 16.60 3.04 -21.00
CA THR A 251 16.99 3.93 -22.11
C THR A 251 15.83 4.44 -22.97
N SER A 252 14.59 4.01 -22.73
CA SER A 252 13.43 4.43 -23.53
C SER A 252 12.57 5.51 -22.85
N LEU A 253 13.03 6.13 -21.76
CA LEU A 253 12.32 7.19 -21.05
C LEU A 253 13.11 8.51 -21.00
N SER A 254 14.26 8.57 -21.67
CA SER A 254 15.09 9.78 -21.78
C SER A 254 15.13 10.37 -23.20
N ASP A 255 14.57 9.67 -24.18
CA ASP A 255 14.44 10.15 -25.57
C ASP A 255 12.96 10.02 -25.98
N ASP A 256 12.15 11.04 -25.63
CA ASP A 256 10.97 11.52 -26.38
C ASP A 256 10.33 12.73 -25.64
#